data_AF-A0A6P0HSZ9-F1
#
_entry.id   AF-A0A6P0HSZ9-F1
#
_cell.length_a   1.000
_cell.length_b   1.000
_cell.length_c   1.000
_cell.angle_alpha   90.00
_cell.angle_beta   90.00
_cell.angle_gamma   90.00
#
_symmetry.space_group_name_H-M   'P 1'
#
loop_
_entity.id
_entity.type
_entity.pdbx_description
1 polymer ?
#
loop_
_entity_poly.entity_id
_entity_poly.type
_entity_poly.pdbx_seq_one_letter_code
_entity_poly.pdbx_strand_id
1 'polypeptide(L)'
;MQTFAITKPVKGSPLAYQEVATGNWTISNLSLGYGPNLQIIQDREHFIWLYENSATNGFTGVLEEDTQPYQGKYSNAEAIQELFIQSAVLASSSLVTGLDPASSEAMLNDVIAPLTEEQLTEDYDQQDTRTLFLIQNYNAQENTGDAVGVLVIDWHLIIKDYEQKDKDGGDLHDTWLKLKCRAVTYESTSLLCTHFHQVACYFKS
;
A
#
# COMPACT_ATOMS: atom_id res chain seq x y z
N MET A 1 0.69 19.21 -27.30
CA MET A 1 0.72 18.45 -26.03
C MET A 1 1.22 19.37 -24.94
N GLN A 2 0.30 19.90 -24.13
CA GLN A 2 0.61 20.69 -22.94
C GLN A 2 -0.47 20.45 -21.88
N THR A 3 0.00 20.01 -20.71
CA THR A 3 -0.23 20.59 -19.37
C THR A 3 -1.64 20.66 -18.75
N PHE A 4 -1.66 20.22 -17.49
CA PHE A 4 -2.68 20.14 -16.43
C PHE A 4 -3.67 21.31 -16.25
N ALA A 5 -4.83 21.02 -15.64
CA ALA A 5 -5.55 21.96 -14.76
C ALA A 5 -6.44 21.26 -13.70
N ILE A 6 -6.31 21.72 -12.45
CA ILE A 6 -7.19 21.50 -11.30
C ILE A 6 -8.32 22.54 -11.35
N THR A 7 -9.58 22.21 -11.03
CA THR A 7 -10.60 23.21 -10.67
C THR A 7 -11.61 22.75 -9.59
N LYS A 8 -11.92 23.72 -8.71
CA LYS A 8 -12.80 23.74 -7.52
C LYS A 8 -14.32 23.64 -7.84
N PRO A 9 -15.20 23.40 -6.84
CA PRO A 9 -16.57 22.94 -7.06
C PRO A 9 -17.53 24.03 -7.56
N VAL A 10 -18.46 23.65 -8.44
CA VAL A 10 -19.59 24.49 -8.88
C VAL A 10 -20.85 24.12 -8.08
N LYS A 11 -21.49 25.15 -7.53
CA LYS A 11 -22.69 25.05 -6.70
C LYS A 11 -23.93 24.87 -7.58
N GLY A 12 -24.64 23.74 -7.42
CA GLY A 12 -26.01 23.53 -7.88
C GLY A 12 -26.19 22.72 -9.17
N SER A 13 -26.24 21.39 -9.06
CA SER A 13 -27.02 20.44 -9.89
C SER A 13 -26.68 19.00 -9.50
N PRO A 14 -27.59 18.02 -9.73
CA PRO A 14 -27.74 16.82 -8.90
C PRO A 14 -26.61 15.81 -9.10
N LEU A 15 -26.22 15.18 -7.98
CA LEU A 15 -25.35 14.03 -7.79
C LEU A 15 -25.05 13.24 -9.08
N ALA A 16 -24.05 13.69 -9.82
CA ALA A 16 -23.32 12.85 -10.74
C ALA A 16 -22.02 12.47 -10.01
N TYR A 17 -21.95 11.23 -9.55
CA TYR A 17 -20.66 10.62 -9.21
C TYR A 17 -19.88 10.55 -10.52
N GLN A 18 -18.99 11.51 -10.75
CA GLN A 18 -18.01 11.45 -11.82
C GLN A 18 -16.95 10.41 -11.41
N GLU A 19 -16.62 9.51 -12.34
CA GLU A 19 -15.60 8.49 -12.19
C GLU A 19 -14.32 9.08 -11.58
N VAL A 20 -13.99 8.61 -10.38
CA VAL A 20 -12.72 8.91 -9.73
C VAL A 20 -11.73 7.89 -10.30
N ALA A 21 -10.87 8.38 -11.19
CA ALA A 21 -9.68 7.72 -11.76
C ALA A 21 -9.86 6.27 -12.27
N THR A 22 -9.74 6.09 -13.60
CA THR A 22 -9.43 4.79 -14.21
C THR A 22 -7.99 4.38 -13.87
N GLY A 23 -7.74 4.07 -12.61
CA GLY A 23 -6.72 3.10 -12.28
C GLY A 23 -7.16 1.76 -12.86
N ASN A 24 -6.28 1.08 -13.58
CA ASN A 24 -6.56 -0.29 -14.07
C ASN A 24 -6.73 -1.29 -12.92
N TRP A 25 -6.81 -0.87 -11.66
CA TRP A 25 -6.88 -1.71 -10.49
C TRP A 25 -7.98 -1.23 -9.54
N THR A 26 -8.79 -2.16 -9.06
CA THR A 26 -9.84 -1.93 -8.05
C THR A 26 -9.50 -2.70 -6.78
N ILE A 27 -9.59 -2.07 -5.60
CA ILE A 27 -9.54 -2.83 -4.34
C ILE A 27 -10.81 -3.63 -4.19
N SER A 28 -10.64 -4.91 -3.88
CA SER A 28 -11.75 -5.75 -3.48
C SER A 28 -11.28 -6.85 -2.55
N ASN A 29 -11.85 -6.87 -1.34
CA ASN A 29 -11.62 -7.93 -0.36
C ASN A 29 -12.07 -9.31 -0.86
N LEU A 30 -12.87 -9.35 -1.93
CA LEU A 30 -13.33 -10.59 -2.55
C LEU A 30 -12.37 -11.07 -3.64
N SER A 31 -11.63 -10.19 -4.34
CA SER A 31 -10.73 -10.52 -5.47
C SER A 31 -11.28 -11.61 -6.40
N LEU A 32 -12.51 -11.44 -6.90
CA LEU A 32 -13.20 -12.43 -7.75
C LEU A 32 -13.32 -13.85 -7.12
N GLY A 33 -13.33 -13.94 -5.79
CA GLY A 33 -13.36 -15.19 -5.02
C GLY A 33 -12.00 -15.72 -4.57
N TYR A 34 -10.89 -15.10 -4.99
CA TYR A 34 -9.51 -15.55 -4.67
C TYR A 34 -8.91 -14.89 -3.43
N GLY A 35 -9.66 -14.03 -2.73
CA GLY A 35 -9.22 -13.40 -1.47
C GLY A 35 -8.56 -14.37 -0.47
N PRO A 36 -9.15 -15.54 -0.16
CA PRO A 36 -8.54 -16.51 0.76
C PRO A 36 -7.18 -17.05 0.29
N ASN A 37 -7.02 -17.29 -1.02
CA ASN A 37 -5.76 -17.77 -1.57
C ASN A 37 -4.68 -16.68 -1.49
N LEU A 38 -5.05 -15.45 -1.86
CA LEU A 38 -4.17 -14.28 -1.76
C LEU A 38 -3.80 -13.99 -0.31
N GLN A 39 -4.70 -14.20 0.65
CA GLN A 39 -4.44 -14.03 2.08
C GLN A 39 -3.37 -15.00 2.59
N ILE A 40 -3.34 -16.23 2.08
CA ILE A 40 -2.29 -17.20 2.38
C ILE A 40 -0.99 -16.83 1.67
N ILE A 41 -1.04 -16.46 0.39
CA ILE A 41 0.16 -16.11 -0.39
C ILE A 41 0.84 -14.85 0.16
N GLN A 42 0.08 -13.87 0.63
CA GLN A 42 0.63 -12.59 1.12
C GLN A 42 1.31 -12.68 2.47
N ASP A 43 1.08 -13.76 3.23
CA ASP A 43 1.79 -13.98 4.49
C ASP A 43 3.30 -13.91 4.23
N ARG A 44 4.04 -13.26 5.13
CA ARG A 44 5.43 -12.92 4.87
C ARG A 44 6.29 -14.16 4.64
N GLU A 45 6.14 -15.19 5.45
CA GLU A 45 6.96 -16.42 5.32
C GLU A 45 6.62 -17.16 4.04
N HIS A 46 5.33 -17.22 3.70
CA HIS A 46 4.85 -17.86 2.47
C HIS A 46 5.34 -17.11 1.22
N PHE A 47 5.26 -15.78 1.22
CA PHE A 47 5.68 -14.94 0.10
C PHE A 47 7.18 -15.05 -0.14
N ILE A 48 7.99 -14.97 0.94
CA ILE A 48 9.45 -15.11 0.85
C ILE A 48 9.81 -16.48 0.29
N TRP A 49 9.18 -17.55 0.79
CA TRP A 49 9.44 -18.89 0.26
C TRP A 49 9.10 -19.00 -1.23
N LEU A 50 7.96 -18.46 -1.67
CA LEU A 50 7.62 -18.42 -3.10
C LEU A 50 8.64 -17.62 -3.92
N TYR A 51 9.09 -16.47 -3.40
CA TYR A 51 10.07 -15.58 -4.02
C TYR A 51 11.45 -16.25 -4.19
N GLU A 52 11.97 -16.86 -3.13
CA GLU A 52 13.25 -17.58 -3.15
C GLU A 52 13.24 -18.80 -4.07
N ASN A 53 12.06 -19.38 -4.32
CA ASN A 53 11.87 -20.53 -5.21
C ASN A 53 11.35 -20.13 -6.61
N SER A 54 11.31 -18.83 -6.94
CA SER A 54 10.76 -18.25 -8.18
C SER A 54 11.28 -18.92 -9.46
N ALA A 55 12.56 -19.30 -9.48
CA ALA A 55 13.20 -19.97 -10.61
C ALA A 55 12.58 -21.35 -10.97
N THR A 56 11.83 -21.96 -10.04
CA THR A 56 11.25 -23.30 -10.21
C THR A 56 9.73 -23.34 -10.15
N ASN A 57 9.09 -22.34 -9.54
CA ASN A 57 7.64 -22.29 -9.37
C ASN A 57 6.95 -21.28 -10.32
N GLY A 58 7.69 -20.35 -10.94
CA GLY A 58 7.12 -19.33 -11.81
C GLY A 58 6.50 -18.14 -11.06
N PHE A 59 6.84 -17.96 -9.77
CA PHE A 59 6.39 -16.83 -8.97
C PHE A 59 7.03 -15.52 -9.44
N THR A 60 6.18 -14.55 -9.77
CA THR A 60 6.56 -13.23 -10.29
C THR A 60 6.41 -12.13 -9.25
N GLY A 61 6.22 -12.51 -7.98
CA GLY A 61 6.11 -11.54 -6.90
C GLY A 61 7.38 -10.72 -6.77
N VAL A 62 7.19 -9.46 -6.37
CA VAL A 62 8.26 -8.51 -6.09
C VAL A 62 8.31 -8.25 -4.60
N LEU A 63 9.52 -8.02 -4.10
CA LEU A 63 9.81 -7.89 -2.68
C LEU A 63 10.82 -6.76 -2.48
N GLU A 64 10.51 -5.86 -1.54
CA GLU A 64 11.37 -4.77 -1.12
C GLU A 64 11.43 -4.73 0.42
N GLU A 65 12.41 -5.45 1.01
CA GLU A 65 12.58 -5.53 2.47
C GLU A 65 13.69 -4.63 3.03
N ASP A 66 14.65 -4.25 2.18
CA ASP A 66 15.89 -3.56 2.55
C ASP A 66 15.87 -2.07 2.16
N THR A 67 14.76 -1.41 2.47
CA THR A 67 14.69 0.05 2.37
C THR A 67 15.47 0.67 3.53
N GLN A 68 16.31 1.66 3.20
CA GLN A 68 16.80 2.58 4.22
C GLN A 68 15.61 3.35 4.78
N PRO A 69 15.52 3.54 6.12
CA PRO A 69 14.48 4.39 6.67
C PRO A 69 14.55 5.77 6.04
N TYR A 70 13.39 6.31 5.67
CA TYR A 70 13.25 7.73 5.39
C TYR A 70 13.49 8.47 6.71
N GLN A 71 14.51 9.32 6.73
CA GLN A 71 14.88 10.11 7.90
C GLN A 71 14.67 11.58 7.60
N GLY A 72 14.07 12.29 8.52
CA GLY A 72 13.87 13.71 8.38
C GLY A 72 13.43 14.37 9.67
N LYS A 73 13.25 15.69 9.57
CA LYS A 73 12.82 16.55 10.65
C LYS A 73 11.52 17.23 10.23
N TYR A 74 10.42 16.95 10.92
CA TYR A 74 9.08 17.37 10.50
C TYR A 74 8.38 18.20 11.57
N SER A 75 7.57 19.16 11.12
CA SER A 75 7.04 20.23 11.97
C SER A 75 5.76 19.92 12.73
N ASN A 76 5.00 18.91 12.28
CA ASN A 76 3.70 18.54 12.84
C ASN A 76 3.24 17.18 12.31
N ALA A 77 2.11 16.67 12.83
CA ALA A 77 1.54 15.40 12.40
C ALA A 77 1.23 15.35 10.89
N GLU A 78 0.73 16.44 10.31
CA GLU A 78 0.37 16.54 8.88
C GLU A 78 1.58 16.30 7.97
N ALA A 79 2.72 16.94 8.26
CA ALA A 79 3.95 16.77 7.47
C ALA A 79 4.50 15.33 7.56
N ILE A 80 4.30 14.64 8.68
CA ILE A 80 4.70 13.24 8.87
C ILE A 80 3.75 12.29 8.11
N GLN A 81 2.44 12.57 8.12
CA GLN A 81 1.47 11.84 7.30
C GLN A 81 1.78 11.98 5.81
N GLU A 82 2.08 13.19 5.34
CA GLU A 82 2.46 13.44 3.95
C GLU A 82 3.72 12.66 3.55
N LEU A 83 4.76 12.63 4.41
CA LEU A 83 5.93 11.78 4.17
C LEU A 83 5.51 10.32 3.99
N PHE A 84 4.67 9.81 4.89
CA PHE A 84 4.24 8.41 4.83
C PHE A 84 3.53 8.12 3.52
N ILE A 85 2.52 8.92 3.17
CA ILE A 85 1.72 8.72 1.96
C ILE A 85 2.63 8.76 0.73
N GLN A 86 3.52 9.76 0.63
CA GLN A 86 4.44 9.87 -0.51
C GLN A 86 5.38 8.66 -0.61
N SER A 87 5.97 8.24 0.51
CA SER A 87 6.88 7.09 0.52
C SER A 87 6.15 5.78 0.21
N ALA A 88 4.93 5.61 0.71
CA ALA A 88 4.13 4.42 0.47
C ALA A 88 3.60 4.37 -0.97
N VAL A 89 3.18 5.49 -1.56
CA VAL A 89 2.81 5.60 -2.98
C VAL A 89 4.02 5.29 -3.88
N LEU A 90 5.19 5.85 -3.55
CA LEU A 90 6.41 5.58 -4.31
C LEU A 90 6.76 4.09 -4.29
N ALA A 91 6.74 3.48 -3.10
CA ALA A 91 7.03 2.06 -2.93
C ALA A 91 5.98 1.19 -3.65
N SER A 92 4.67 1.47 -3.51
CA SER A 92 3.61 0.67 -4.11
C SER A 92 3.56 0.78 -5.64
N SER A 93 3.71 1.98 -6.20
CA SER A 93 3.71 2.20 -7.66
C SER A 93 4.94 1.60 -8.34
N SER A 94 6.04 1.40 -7.62
CA SER A 94 7.23 0.72 -8.16
C SER A 94 7.04 -0.80 -8.29
N LEU A 95 6.15 -1.38 -7.49
CA LEU A 95 5.99 -2.83 -7.37
C LEU A 95 4.80 -3.37 -8.17
N VAL A 96 3.75 -2.57 -8.39
CA VAL A 96 2.60 -2.97 -9.18
C VAL A 96 2.51 -2.09 -10.42
N THR A 97 2.99 -2.62 -11.55
CA THR A 97 2.89 -1.94 -12.84
C THR A 97 1.43 -1.57 -13.14
N GLY A 98 1.15 -0.28 -13.31
CA GLY A 98 -0.17 0.23 -13.62
C GLY A 98 -1.06 0.56 -12.41
N LEU A 99 -0.58 0.39 -11.18
CA LEU A 99 -1.22 1.01 -10.02
C LEU A 99 -0.91 2.51 -10.04
N ASP A 100 -1.91 3.32 -10.40
CA ASP A 100 -1.70 4.75 -10.50
C ASP A 100 -1.50 5.40 -9.11
N PRO A 101 -0.71 6.49 -9.04
CA PRO A 101 -0.44 7.16 -7.77
C PRO A 101 -1.68 7.67 -7.04
N ALA A 102 -2.73 8.09 -7.75
CA ALA A 102 -3.93 8.67 -7.12
C ALA A 102 -4.78 7.57 -6.45
N SER A 103 -4.90 6.41 -7.08
CA SER A 103 -5.46 5.22 -6.45
C SER A 103 -4.64 4.82 -5.23
N SER A 104 -3.31 4.71 -5.35
CA SER A 104 -2.44 4.40 -4.21
C SER A 104 -2.61 5.38 -3.06
N GLU A 105 -2.63 6.68 -3.36
CA GLU A 105 -2.79 7.76 -2.38
C GLU A 105 -4.14 7.69 -1.66
N ALA A 106 -5.25 7.53 -2.40
CA ALA A 106 -6.57 7.37 -1.79
C ALA A 106 -6.64 6.15 -0.87
N MET A 107 -6.03 5.04 -1.28
CA MET A 107 -5.98 3.80 -0.51
C MET A 107 -5.13 3.94 0.75
N LEU A 108 -4.02 4.66 0.67
CA LEU A 108 -3.07 4.85 1.78
C LEU A 108 -3.54 5.91 2.78
N ASN A 109 -4.26 6.93 2.32
CA ASN A 109 -4.90 7.93 3.17
C ASN A 109 -5.91 7.30 4.15
N ASP A 110 -6.71 6.32 3.69
CA ASP A 110 -7.67 5.62 4.57
C ASP A 110 -6.98 4.67 5.57
N VAL A 111 -5.72 4.31 5.29
CA VAL A 111 -4.97 3.25 5.96
C VAL A 111 -4.13 3.75 7.13
N ILE A 112 -3.61 4.97 7.02
CA ILE A 112 -3.04 5.72 8.13
C ILE A 112 -4.24 6.30 8.87
N ALA A 113 -4.66 5.67 9.97
CA ALA A 113 -5.58 6.34 10.89
C ALA A 113 -5.00 7.73 11.16
N PRO A 114 -5.78 8.82 11.06
CA PRO A 114 -5.21 10.17 11.08
C PRO A 114 -4.34 10.29 12.33
N LEU A 115 -3.02 10.37 12.10
CA LEU A 115 -2.04 10.66 13.13
C LEU A 115 -2.44 12.02 13.70
N THR A 116 -3.09 12.06 14.84
CA THR A 116 -3.54 13.33 15.41
C THR A 116 -2.44 13.90 16.28
N GLU A 117 -2.41 15.22 16.40
CA GLU A 117 -1.52 15.89 17.36
C GLU A 117 -1.74 15.35 18.80
N GLU A 118 -2.97 14.94 19.12
CA GLU A 118 -3.33 14.35 20.40
C GLU A 118 -2.68 12.98 20.65
N GLN A 119 -2.29 12.26 19.59
CA GLN A 119 -1.54 11.00 19.69
C GLN A 119 -0.03 11.24 19.82
N LEU A 120 0.44 12.46 19.56
CA LEU A 120 1.85 12.86 19.61
C LEU A 120 2.11 13.68 20.88
N THR A 121 1.92 13.06 22.04
CA THR A 121 2.24 13.68 23.34
C THR A 121 3.54 13.15 23.95
N GLU A 122 4.19 12.19 23.29
CA GLU A 122 5.44 11.56 23.71
C GLU A 122 6.16 10.98 22.48
N ASP A 123 7.28 10.28 22.71
CA ASP A 123 7.93 9.49 21.66
C ASP A 123 6.92 8.50 21.06
N TYR A 124 6.75 8.57 19.75
CA TYR A 124 5.85 7.70 18.99
C TYR A 124 6.67 6.59 18.35
N ASP A 125 6.35 5.34 18.64
CA ASP A 125 6.98 4.17 18.02
C ASP A 125 5.89 3.15 17.71
N GLN A 126 5.47 3.07 16.45
CA GLN A 126 4.39 2.19 16.01
C GLN A 126 4.75 1.48 14.72
N GLN A 127 4.29 0.24 14.61
CA GLN A 127 4.44 -0.59 13.42
C GLN A 127 3.13 -1.30 13.11
N ASP A 128 2.81 -1.46 11.83
CA ASP A 128 1.60 -2.17 11.40
C ASP A 128 1.76 -2.67 9.96
N THR A 129 0.84 -3.52 9.53
CA THR A 129 0.79 -4.13 8.20
C THR A 129 -0.53 -3.79 7.52
N ARG A 130 -0.45 -3.48 6.23
CA ARG A 130 -1.60 -3.15 5.41
C ARG A 130 -1.60 -3.99 4.15
N THR A 131 -2.70 -4.70 3.95
CA THR A 131 -2.89 -5.61 2.82
C THR A 131 -3.99 -5.08 1.93
N LEU A 132 -3.68 -4.90 0.66
CA LEU A 132 -4.58 -4.44 -0.38
C LEU A 132 -4.78 -5.56 -1.40
N PHE A 133 -6.01 -6.04 -1.51
CA PHE A 133 -6.42 -7.02 -2.51
C PHE A 133 -6.91 -6.31 -3.76
N LEU A 134 -6.34 -6.65 -4.91
CA LEU A 134 -6.48 -5.89 -6.15
C LEU A 134 -7.14 -6.75 -7.24
N ILE A 135 -7.95 -6.12 -8.10
CA ILE A 135 -8.49 -6.70 -9.34
C ILE A 135 -8.16 -5.76 -10.50
N GLN A 136 -7.53 -6.28 -11.55
CA GLN A 136 -7.21 -5.49 -12.74
C GLN A 136 -8.43 -5.37 -13.66
N ASN A 137 -8.68 -4.18 -14.19
CA ASN A 137 -9.75 -3.87 -15.16
C ASN A 137 -11.11 -4.42 -14.74
N TYR A 138 -11.47 -4.23 -13.47
CA TYR A 138 -12.68 -4.80 -12.90
C TYR A 138 -13.95 -4.27 -13.59
N ASN A 139 -14.71 -5.17 -14.20
CA ASN A 139 -16.04 -4.89 -14.72
C ASN A 139 -17.09 -5.31 -13.68
N ALA A 140 -17.67 -4.33 -12.99
CA ALA A 140 -18.68 -4.58 -11.96
C ALA A 140 -19.99 -5.18 -12.49
N GLN A 141 -20.34 -4.96 -13.77
CA GLN A 141 -21.57 -5.50 -14.35
C GLN A 141 -21.45 -7.00 -14.63
N GLU A 142 -20.28 -7.42 -15.09
CA GLU A 142 -19.98 -8.82 -15.42
C GLU A 142 -19.33 -9.57 -14.25
N ASN A 143 -18.89 -8.85 -13.22
CA ASN A 143 -18.09 -9.36 -12.11
C ASN A 143 -16.84 -10.10 -12.61
N THR A 144 -16.11 -9.46 -13.53
CA THR A 144 -14.91 -9.98 -14.19
C THR A 144 -13.74 -9.02 -14.02
N GLY A 145 -12.52 -9.51 -14.24
CA GLY A 145 -11.30 -8.72 -14.27
C GLY A 145 -10.18 -9.50 -14.95
N ASP A 146 -9.16 -8.80 -15.42
CA ASP A 146 -8.07 -9.38 -16.21
C ASP A 146 -7.02 -10.08 -15.33
N ALA A 147 -6.86 -9.60 -14.09
CA ALA A 147 -5.93 -10.17 -13.12
C ALA A 147 -6.42 -9.93 -11.70
N VAL A 148 -5.88 -10.70 -10.75
CA VAL A 148 -6.03 -10.45 -9.32
C VAL A 148 -4.68 -10.35 -8.66
N GLY A 149 -4.55 -9.57 -7.60
CA GLY A 149 -3.26 -9.37 -6.95
C GLY A 149 -3.39 -8.99 -5.50
N VAL A 150 -2.25 -8.92 -4.84
CA VAL A 150 -2.14 -8.44 -3.47
C VAL A 150 -0.89 -7.58 -3.36
N LEU A 151 -1.04 -6.45 -2.67
CA LEU A 151 0.04 -5.57 -2.24
C LEU A 151 0.02 -5.52 -0.72
N VAL A 152 1.16 -5.75 -0.10
CA VAL A 152 1.33 -5.62 1.34
C VAL A 152 2.39 -4.58 1.62
N ILE A 153 2.09 -3.71 2.59
CA ILE A 153 2.96 -2.64 3.06
C ILE A 153 3.08 -2.83 4.58
N ASP A 154 4.27 -3.23 5.02
CA ASP A 154 4.66 -3.20 6.43
C ASP A 154 5.33 -1.86 6.69
N TRP A 155 4.94 -1.19 7.76
CA TRP A 155 5.52 0.11 8.12
C TRP A 155 5.94 0.15 9.58
N HIS A 156 6.95 0.99 9.85
CA HIS A 156 7.44 1.31 11.18
C HIS A 156 7.77 2.80 11.24
N LEU A 157 7.01 3.55 12.04
CA LEU A 157 7.15 4.99 12.22
C LEU A 157 7.65 5.25 13.64
N ILE A 158 8.79 5.93 13.73
CA ILE A 158 9.38 6.41 14.97
C ILE A 158 9.44 7.93 14.90
N ILE A 159 8.94 8.62 15.92
CA ILE A 159 9.07 10.06 16.12
C ILE A 159 9.62 10.28 17.51
N LYS A 160 10.72 11.00 17.64
CA LYS A 160 11.35 11.27 18.93
C LYS A 160 11.27 12.74 19.32
N ASP A 161 11.27 12.98 20.62
CA ASP A 161 11.37 14.30 21.23
C ASP A 161 10.26 15.25 20.75
N TYR A 162 9.04 14.72 20.59
CA TYR A 162 7.92 15.49 20.04
C TYR A 162 7.53 16.70 20.91
N GLU A 163 7.59 16.59 22.23
CA GLU A 163 7.29 17.72 23.12
C GLU A 163 8.48 18.68 23.33
N GLN A 164 9.70 18.32 22.89
CA GLN A 164 10.86 19.18 23.09
C GLN A 164 10.90 20.29 22.03
N LYS A 165 10.28 21.43 22.36
CA LYS A 165 10.54 22.68 21.63
C LYS A 165 11.96 23.14 21.93
N ASP A 166 12.79 23.29 20.92
CA ASP A 166 14.11 23.89 21.14
C ASP A 166 13.95 25.35 21.64
N LYS A 167 15.00 25.87 22.27
CA LYS A 167 14.99 27.23 22.86
C LYS A 167 15.07 28.34 21.80
N ASP A 168 15.27 27.97 20.53
CA ASP A 168 15.57 28.85 19.39
C ASP A 168 14.48 28.79 18.28
N GLY A 169 13.36 28.09 18.51
CA GLY A 169 12.17 28.05 17.65
C GLY A 169 12.02 26.87 16.67
N GLY A 170 12.80 25.80 16.78
CA GLY A 170 12.64 24.58 16.00
C GLY A 170 11.57 23.66 16.60
N ASP A 171 10.35 23.74 16.07
CA ASP A 171 9.27 22.76 16.28
C ASP A 171 9.48 21.51 15.40
N LEU A 172 10.74 21.06 15.21
CA LEU A 172 11.07 19.99 14.26
C LEU A 172 11.44 18.70 14.99
N HIS A 173 10.72 17.63 14.69
CA HIS A 173 10.84 16.34 15.37
C HIS A 173 11.58 15.34 14.50
N ASP A 174 12.53 14.62 15.08
CA ASP A 174 13.25 13.57 14.37
C ASP A 174 12.30 12.41 14.08
N THR A 175 12.13 12.12 12.79
CA THR A 175 11.22 11.09 12.29
C THR A 175 11.98 10.07 11.47
N TRP A 176 11.72 8.80 11.75
CA TRP A 176 12.16 7.66 10.97
C TRP A 176 10.95 6.88 10.49
N LEU A 177 10.84 6.71 9.18
CA LEU A 177 9.84 5.85 8.58
C LEU A 177 10.53 4.75 7.80
N LYS A 178 10.28 3.49 8.16
CA LYS A 178 10.69 2.34 7.36
C LYS A 178 9.46 1.71 6.72
N LEU A 179 9.53 1.46 5.41
CA LEU A 179 8.50 0.77 4.64
C LEU A 179 9.08 -0.48 4.02
N LYS A 180 8.40 -1.61 4.17
CA LYS A 180 8.69 -2.82 3.41
C LYS A 180 7.47 -3.19 2.61
N CYS A 181 7.68 -3.55 1.36
CA CYS A 181 6.58 -3.82 0.46
C CYS A 181 6.77 -5.15 -0.25
N ARG A 182 5.66 -5.86 -0.46
CA ARG A 182 5.63 -7.06 -1.28
C ARG A 182 4.37 -7.09 -2.11
N ALA A 183 4.48 -7.49 -3.36
CA ALA A 183 3.33 -7.52 -4.25
C ALA A 183 3.41 -8.67 -5.25
N VAL A 184 2.27 -9.25 -5.58
CA VAL A 184 2.16 -10.22 -6.68
C VAL A 184 0.84 -10.05 -7.40
N THR A 185 0.87 -10.19 -8.72
CA THR A 185 -0.30 -10.17 -9.59
C THR A 185 -0.40 -11.48 -10.36
N TYR A 186 -1.64 -11.89 -10.64
CA TYR A 186 -1.98 -13.12 -11.32
C TYR A 186 -3.00 -12.83 -12.42
N GLU A 187 -2.53 -12.84 -13.66
CA GLU A 187 -3.40 -12.94 -14.86
C GLU A 187 -3.97 -14.35 -15.01
N SER A 188 -3.26 -15.37 -14.48
CA SER A 188 -3.67 -16.77 -14.51
C SER A 188 -4.11 -17.25 -13.13
N THR A 189 -5.40 -17.57 -13.01
CA THR A 189 -5.97 -18.19 -11.80
C THR A 189 -5.38 -19.59 -11.54
N SER A 190 -4.98 -20.31 -12.58
CA SER A 190 -4.28 -21.60 -12.46
C SER A 190 -2.93 -21.47 -11.76
N LEU A 191 -2.16 -20.42 -12.08
CA LEU A 191 -0.87 -20.17 -11.44
C LEU A 191 -1.05 -19.76 -9.98
N LEU A 192 -2.02 -18.88 -9.69
CA LEU A 192 -2.41 -18.52 -8.33
C LEU A 192 -2.74 -19.76 -7.50
N CYS A 193 -3.60 -20.63 -8.02
CA CYS A 193 -3.97 -21.88 -7.36
C CYS A 193 -2.74 -22.78 -7.15
N THR A 194 -1.81 -22.84 -8.10
CA THR A 194 -0.58 -23.63 -7.98
C THR A 194 0.29 -23.12 -6.81
N HIS A 195 0.56 -21.82 -6.74
CA HIS A 195 1.35 -21.25 -5.64
C HIS A 195 0.65 -21.43 -4.28
N PHE A 196 -0.67 -21.24 -4.22
CA PHE A 196 -1.45 -21.52 -3.02
C PHE A 196 -1.27 -22.97 -2.54
N HIS A 197 -1.37 -23.96 -3.43
CA HIS A 197 -1.19 -25.36 -3.07
C HIS A 197 0.26 -25.67 -2.67
N GLN A 198 1.25 -25.08 -3.33
CA GLN A 198 2.66 -25.26 -2.98
C GLN A 198 2.94 -24.78 -1.55
N VAL A 199 2.49 -23.57 -1.21
CA VAL A 199 2.58 -23.01 0.15
C VAL A 199 1.83 -23.89 1.14
N ALA A 200 0.57 -24.22 0.85
CA ALA A 200 -0.25 -25.05 1.73
C ALA A 200 0.31 -26.46 1.94
N CYS A 201 1.13 -26.99 1.02
CA CYS A 201 1.82 -28.26 1.20
C CYS A 201 3.13 -28.11 2.00
N TYR A 202 3.87 -27.03 1.79
CA TYR A 202 5.16 -26.80 2.45
C TYR A 202 5.00 -26.43 3.93
N PHE A 203 4.07 -25.52 4.25
CA PHE A 203 3.86 -24.98 5.60
C PHE A 203 2.86 -25.78 6.44
N LYS A 204 2.40 -26.95 5.95
CA LYS A 204 1.71 -27.94 6.79
C LYS A 204 2.73 -28.73 7.60
N SER A 205 3.24 -28.13 8.67
CA SER A 205 4.05 -28.80 9.70
C SER A 205 3.69 -28.28 11.07
#